data_AF-A0A830F7Z5-F1
#
_entry.id   AF-A0A830F7Z5-F1
#
_cell.length_a   1.000
_cell.length_b   1.000
_cell.length_c   1.000
_cell.angle_alpha   90.00
_cell.angle_beta   90.00
_cell.angle_gamma   90.00
#
_symmetry.space_group_name_H-M   'P 1'
#
loop_
_entity.id
_entity.type
_entity.pdbx_description
1 polymer ?
#
loop_
_entity_poly.entity_id
_entity_poly.type
_entity_poly.pdbx_seq_one_letter_code
_entity_poly.pdbx_strand_id
1 'polypeptide(L)'
;MDVETWTQRVGGVTFVSATVTNEGERRRVRVAAGVEPVWPPRRHGVPRAGWDDDGFEGVVGREETLVLGFATPARAANPVEVAWTEPAGGEREDEQPVAALGDPRPPRDAVPTPRVVPEAVDSWLDAAATRVETAQAEPADREALRRVAARARAALRGATAEGES
;
A
#
# COMPACT_ATOMS: atom_id res chain seq x y z
N MET A 1 19.66 -14.42 18.99
CA MET A 1 19.01 -13.72 17.86
C MET A 1 19.96 -13.91 16.74
N ASP A 2 19.56 -14.77 15.84
CA ASP A 2 20.48 -15.40 14.91
C ASP A 2 20.01 -15.04 13.52
N VAL A 3 20.95 -14.65 12.66
CA VAL A 3 20.64 -14.22 11.31
C VAL A 3 21.36 -15.13 10.32
N GLU A 4 20.56 -15.79 9.50
CA GLU A 4 21.05 -16.50 8.32
C GLU A 4 20.79 -15.63 7.09
N THR A 5 21.75 -15.60 6.17
CA THR A 5 21.61 -14.82 4.92
C THR A 5 21.84 -15.70 3.71
N TRP A 6 21.09 -15.39 2.66
CA TRP A 6 21.27 -15.97 1.34
C TRP A 6 21.26 -14.87 0.29
N THR A 7 22.12 -15.00 -0.72
CA THR A 7 22.20 -14.03 -1.81
C THR A 7 22.14 -14.73 -3.16
N GLN A 8 21.49 -14.07 -4.11
CA GLN A 8 21.48 -14.48 -5.51
C GLN A 8 21.67 -13.27 -6.40
N ARG A 9 22.60 -13.36 -7.35
CA ARG A 9 22.84 -12.29 -8.32
C ARG A 9 22.23 -12.62 -9.68
N VAL A 10 21.39 -11.72 -10.19
CA VAL A 10 20.74 -11.82 -11.51
C VAL A 10 20.77 -10.46 -12.18
N GLY A 11 21.25 -10.38 -13.43
CA GLY A 11 21.19 -9.15 -14.22
C GLY A 11 21.88 -7.93 -13.59
N GLY A 12 22.95 -8.14 -12.80
CA GLY A 12 23.65 -7.05 -12.10
C GLY A 12 23.00 -6.59 -10.79
N VAL A 13 21.91 -7.22 -10.37
CA VAL A 13 21.24 -6.99 -9.08
C VAL A 13 21.48 -8.18 -8.17
N THR A 14 21.82 -7.93 -6.91
CA THR A 14 21.86 -8.93 -5.85
C THR A 14 20.53 -8.89 -5.10
N PHE A 15 19.84 -10.02 -5.05
CA PHE A 15 18.72 -10.26 -4.15
C PHE A 15 19.28 -10.86 -2.86
N VAL A 16 18.88 -10.30 -1.74
CA VAL A 16 19.28 -10.73 -0.40
C VAL A 16 18.03 -11.21 0.32
N SER A 17 18.11 -12.40 0.91
CA SER A 17 17.14 -12.91 1.88
C SER A 17 17.83 -13.07 3.22
N ALA A 18 17.20 -12.62 4.30
CA ALA A 18 17.68 -12.78 5.66
C ALA A 18 16.59 -13.41 6.52
N THR A 19 16.97 -14.44 7.26
CA THR A 19 16.11 -15.16 8.20
C THR A 19 16.61 -14.85 9.61
N VAL A 20 15.79 -14.15 10.38
CA VAL A 20 16.11 -13.74 11.76
C VAL A 20 15.32 -14.60 12.74
N THR A 21 16.01 -15.41 13.52
CA THR A 21 15.42 -16.37 14.47
C THR A 21 15.51 -15.84 15.89
N ASN A 22 14.38 -15.80 16.59
CA ASN A 22 14.31 -15.44 18.01
C ASN A 22 13.98 -16.67 18.86
N GLU A 23 14.95 -17.16 19.64
CA GLU A 23 14.75 -18.31 20.55
C GLU A 23 14.20 -17.90 21.93
N GLY A 24 14.04 -16.60 22.20
CA GLY A 24 13.63 -16.08 23.50
C GLY A 24 12.26 -15.42 23.49
N GLU A 25 12.01 -14.62 24.52
CA GLU A 25 10.83 -13.74 24.61
C GLU A 25 10.72 -12.77 23.43
N ARG A 26 9.54 -12.19 23.22
CA ARG A 26 9.26 -11.21 22.16
C ARG A 26 10.30 -10.07 22.14
N ARG A 27 10.89 -9.79 20.98
CA ARG A 27 11.92 -8.76 20.79
C ARG A 27 11.55 -7.78 19.68
N ARG A 28 11.87 -6.51 19.89
CA ARG A 28 12.04 -5.54 18.79
C ARG A 28 13.47 -5.66 18.29
N VAL A 29 13.65 -5.60 16.98
CA VAL A 29 14.92 -5.78 16.30
C VAL A 29 15.13 -4.73 15.23
N ARG A 30 16.37 -4.26 15.12
CA ARG A 30 16.87 -3.54 13.96
C ARG A 30 17.85 -4.42 13.20
N VAL A 31 17.56 -4.58 11.92
CA VAL A 31 18.36 -5.32 10.96
C VAL A 31 18.93 -4.31 9.97
N ALA A 32 20.22 -4.05 10.04
CA ALA A 32 20.91 -3.12 9.16
C ALA A 32 21.37 -3.84 7.89
N ALA A 33 21.27 -3.15 6.76
CA ALA A 33 21.91 -3.58 5.53
C ALA A 33 23.38 -3.10 5.52
N GLY A 34 24.31 -4.02 5.27
CA GLY A 34 25.74 -3.71 5.09
C GLY A 34 26.07 -3.17 3.69
N VAL A 35 25.08 -2.66 2.96
CA VAL A 35 25.19 -2.25 1.56
C VAL A 35 24.34 -1.01 1.29
N GLU A 36 24.80 -0.20 0.33
CA GLU A 36 24.10 0.99 -0.15
C GLU A 36 24.17 1.02 -1.69
N PRO A 37 23.04 1.21 -2.42
CA PRO A 37 21.68 1.39 -1.92
C PRO A 37 20.95 0.09 -1.54
N VAL A 38 20.02 0.22 -0.60
CA VAL A 38 19.00 -0.78 -0.29
C VAL A 38 17.75 -0.53 -1.13
N TRP A 39 17.30 -1.55 -1.85
CA TRP A 39 16.02 -1.53 -2.55
C TRP A 39 15.02 -2.42 -1.82
N PRO A 40 14.26 -1.85 -0.85
CA PRO A 40 13.26 -2.61 -0.13
C PRO A 40 12.11 -3.04 -1.06
N PRO A 41 11.34 -4.07 -0.66
CA PRO A 41 10.13 -4.46 -1.36
C PRO A 41 9.13 -3.31 -1.27
N ARG A 42 8.54 -2.96 -2.41
CA ARG A 42 7.62 -1.82 -2.53
C ARG A 42 6.23 -2.25 -2.95
N ARG A 43 5.21 -1.60 -2.41
CA ARG A 43 3.82 -1.72 -2.86
C ARG A 43 3.32 -0.33 -3.26
N HIS A 44 2.95 -0.16 -4.53
CA HIS A 44 2.61 1.14 -5.11
C HIS A 44 3.71 2.22 -4.95
N GLY A 45 4.98 1.81 -5.05
CA GLY A 45 6.14 2.71 -4.93
C GLY A 45 6.59 2.99 -3.49
N VAL A 46 5.79 2.65 -2.49
CA VAL A 46 6.10 2.86 -1.06
C VAL A 46 6.81 1.63 -0.52
N PRO A 47 7.94 1.76 0.21
CA PRO A 47 8.56 0.66 0.94
C PRO A 47 7.56 -0.05 1.86
N ARG A 48 7.66 -1.38 1.96
CA ARG A 48 6.86 -2.15 2.92
C ARG A 48 7.16 -1.65 4.33
N ALA A 49 6.14 -1.65 5.21
CA ALA A 49 6.28 -1.27 6.61
C ALA A 49 7.48 -1.94 7.29
N GLY A 50 8.17 -1.18 8.12
CA GLY A 50 9.42 -1.57 8.79
C GLY A 50 10.68 -1.31 7.96
N TRP A 51 10.59 -1.06 6.65
CA TRP A 51 11.76 -0.72 5.84
C TRP A 51 12.02 0.79 5.79
N ASP A 52 13.29 1.14 5.88
CA ASP A 52 13.84 2.46 5.52
C ASP A 52 15.06 2.28 4.60
N ASP A 53 15.82 3.35 4.38
CA ASP A 53 16.96 3.36 3.47
C ASP A 53 18.15 2.53 3.97
N ASP A 54 18.28 2.35 5.29
CA ASP A 54 19.42 1.66 5.92
C ASP A 54 19.11 0.20 6.30
N GLY A 55 17.83 -0.22 6.24
CA GLY A 55 17.45 -1.60 6.55
C GLY A 55 16.01 -1.76 7.01
N PHE A 56 15.82 -2.67 7.96
CA PHE A 56 14.51 -3.05 8.49
C PHE A 56 14.45 -2.93 10.01
N GLU A 57 13.33 -2.45 10.53
CA GLU A 57 12.97 -2.49 11.94
C GLU A 57 11.60 -3.13 12.14
N GLY A 58 11.49 -4.00 13.14
CA GLY A 58 10.22 -4.66 13.45
C GLY A 58 10.27 -5.48 14.73
N VAL A 59 9.23 -6.27 14.95
CA VAL A 59 9.10 -7.15 16.12
C VAL A 59 9.09 -8.59 15.66
N VAL A 60 9.78 -9.45 16.40
CA VAL A 60 9.75 -10.91 16.24
C VAL A 60 9.13 -11.49 17.52
N GLY A 61 8.11 -12.33 17.37
CA GLY A 61 7.45 -13.00 18.49
C GLY A 61 8.37 -13.95 19.25
N ARG A 62 7.84 -14.51 20.34
CA ARG A 62 8.54 -15.52 21.15
C ARG A 62 8.67 -16.80 20.32
N GLU A 63 9.90 -17.32 20.22
CA GLU A 63 10.17 -18.56 19.46
C GLU A 63 9.78 -18.46 17.97
N GLU A 64 9.72 -17.25 17.41
CA GLU A 64 9.34 -16.98 16.02
C GLU A 64 10.54 -16.65 15.11
N THR A 65 10.30 -16.71 13.80
CA THR A 65 11.26 -16.34 12.76
C THR A 65 10.69 -15.24 11.86
N LEU A 66 11.50 -14.22 11.60
CA LEU A 66 11.20 -13.13 10.68
C LEU A 66 12.02 -13.29 9.40
N VAL A 67 11.33 -13.33 8.25
CA VAL A 67 11.98 -13.39 6.93
C VAL A 67 11.93 -12.01 6.27
N LEU A 68 13.10 -11.52 5.88
CA LEU A 68 13.33 -10.24 5.24
C LEU A 68 13.94 -10.46 3.86
N GLY A 69 13.60 -9.59 2.91
CA GLY A 69 14.23 -9.60 1.60
C GLY A 69 14.34 -8.20 1.03
N PHE A 70 15.46 -7.92 0.36
CA PHE A 70 15.71 -6.67 -0.35
C PHE A 70 16.61 -6.92 -1.57
N ALA A 71 16.70 -5.93 -2.44
CA ALA A 71 17.61 -5.95 -3.58
C ALA A 71 18.67 -4.85 -3.44
N THR A 72 19.81 -5.03 -4.08
CA THR A 72 20.87 -4.01 -4.16
C THR A 72 21.72 -4.23 -5.41
N PRO A 73 22.23 -3.18 -6.09
CA PRO A 73 23.20 -3.36 -7.17
C PRO A 73 24.57 -3.82 -6.64
N ALA A 74 24.86 -3.51 -5.36
CA ALA A 74 26.12 -3.82 -4.71
C ALA A 74 26.34 -5.33 -4.53
N ARG A 75 27.60 -5.70 -4.30
CA ARG A 75 28.00 -7.03 -3.84
C ARG A 75 28.48 -6.90 -2.41
N ALA A 76 28.05 -7.79 -1.54
CA ALA A 76 28.58 -7.92 -0.19
C ALA A 76 28.63 -9.39 0.21
N ALA A 77 29.67 -9.76 0.95
CA ALA A 77 29.78 -11.08 1.55
C ALA A 77 28.82 -11.23 2.74
N ASN A 78 28.67 -10.17 3.54
CA ASN A 78 27.79 -10.09 4.70
C ASN A 78 26.82 -8.91 4.51
N PRO A 79 25.73 -9.09 3.73
CA PRO A 79 24.85 -7.99 3.38
C PRO A 79 23.93 -7.52 4.51
N VAL A 80 23.86 -8.24 5.63
CA VAL A 80 22.91 -8.01 6.73
C VAL A 80 23.58 -8.22 8.07
N GLU A 81 23.21 -7.38 9.04
CA GLU A 81 23.60 -7.48 10.45
C GLU A 81 22.40 -7.17 11.36
N VAL A 82 22.30 -7.86 12.49
CA VAL A 82 21.37 -7.48 13.57
C VAL A 82 22.03 -6.37 14.39
N ALA A 83 21.66 -5.12 14.13
CA ALA A 83 22.30 -3.95 14.73
C ALA A 83 21.93 -3.78 16.21
N TRP A 84 20.67 -4.04 16.58
CA TRP A 84 20.26 -4.07 17.98
C TRP A 84 19.03 -4.94 18.20
N THR A 85 18.85 -5.38 19.45
CA THR A 85 17.63 -6.04 19.94
C THR A 85 17.25 -5.48 21.30
N GLU A 86 15.96 -5.31 21.55
CA GLU A 86 15.43 -4.95 22.86
C GLU A 86 14.14 -5.73 23.15
N PRO A 87 13.79 -5.96 24.44
CA PRO A 87 12.50 -6.52 24.79
C PRO A 87 11.37 -5.66 24.22
N ALA A 88 10.49 -6.27 23.43
CA ALA A 88 9.24 -5.62 23.08
C ALA A 88 8.27 -5.88 24.25
N GLY A 89 7.86 -4.81 24.94
CA GLY A 89 6.87 -4.91 26.03
C GLY A 89 5.60 -5.66 25.60
N GLY A 90 4.83 -6.11 26.60
CA GLY A 90 3.67 -7.01 26.43
C GLY A 90 2.80 -6.68 25.23
N GLU A 91 2.29 -7.75 24.61
CA GLU A 91 1.40 -7.80 23.45
C GLU A 91 0.61 -6.50 23.30
N ARG A 92 1.12 -5.57 22.49
CA ARG A 92 0.21 -4.63 21.87
C ARG A 92 -0.56 -5.50 20.90
N GLU A 93 -1.76 -5.88 21.31
CA GLU A 93 -2.85 -6.19 20.37
C GLU A 93 -2.68 -5.22 19.21
N ASP A 94 -2.65 -5.82 18.02
CA ASP A 94 -2.50 -5.21 16.71
C ASP A 94 -2.78 -3.72 16.74
N GLU A 95 -1.87 -2.93 16.16
CA GLU A 95 -2.15 -1.54 15.79
C GLU A 95 -3.59 -1.46 15.32
N GLN A 96 -4.48 -0.96 16.19
CA GLN A 96 -5.87 -0.80 15.81
C GLN A 96 -5.79 0.06 14.56
N PRO A 97 -6.28 -0.41 13.40
CA PRO A 97 -6.30 0.42 12.21
C PRO A 97 -7.02 1.68 12.65
N VAL A 98 -6.34 2.83 12.62
CA VAL A 98 -6.82 4.13 13.09
C VAL A 98 -8.34 4.22 12.94
N ALA A 99 -9.03 3.86 14.01
CA ALA A 99 -10.47 3.78 14.00
C ALA A 99 -10.93 5.22 14.06
N ALA A 100 -11.72 5.59 13.04
CA ALA A 100 -12.22 6.92 12.74
C ALA A 100 -11.22 7.90 12.08
N LEU A 101 -10.75 7.56 10.87
CA LEU A 101 -10.98 8.54 9.80
C LEU A 101 -12.50 8.77 9.77
N GLY A 102 -12.94 9.93 10.23
CA GLY A 102 -14.33 10.34 10.12
C GLY A 102 -14.83 10.18 8.67
N ASP A 103 -16.14 10.25 8.50
CA ASP A 103 -16.80 10.11 7.20
C ASP A 103 -15.98 10.76 6.07
N PRO A 104 -15.46 9.97 5.09
CA PRO A 104 -14.58 10.47 4.04
C PRO A 104 -15.32 11.35 3.03
N ARG A 105 -16.53 11.81 3.36
CA ARG A 105 -17.22 12.85 2.63
C ARG A 105 -16.37 14.13 2.67
N PRO A 106 -15.88 14.61 1.51
CA PRO A 106 -15.28 15.92 1.46
C PRO A 106 -16.26 16.96 2.03
N PRO A 107 -15.77 18.03 2.68
CA PRO A 107 -16.59 19.16 3.06
C PRO A 107 -17.51 19.57 1.90
N ARG A 108 -18.78 19.88 2.17
CA ARG A 108 -19.82 20.05 1.15
C ARG A 108 -19.45 21.11 0.08
N ASP A 109 -18.62 22.06 0.47
CA ASP A 109 -18.05 23.14 -0.31
C ASP A 109 -16.82 22.73 -1.15
N ALA A 110 -16.16 21.62 -0.83
CA ALA A 110 -15.11 21.01 -1.65
C ALA A 110 -15.66 20.14 -2.80
N VAL A 111 -16.97 19.87 -2.82
CA VAL A 111 -17.65 19.25 -3.94
C VAL A 111 -18.12 20.35 -4.89
N PRO A 112 -17.62 20.40 -6.14
CA PRO A 112 -18.16 21.30 -7.15
C PRO A 112 -19.68 21.10 -7.25
N THR A 113 -20.45 22.18 -7.12
CA THR A 113 -21.90 22.09 -7.31
C THR A 113 -22.17 21.53 -8.70
N PRO A 114 -22.92 20.43 -8.83
CA PRO A 114 -23.17 19.85 -10.13
C PRO A 114 -23.88 20.89 -10.98
N ARG A 115 -23.31 21.18 -12.16
CA ARG A 115 -24.03 21.90 -13.20
C ARG A 115 -25.29 21.11 -13.52
N VAL A 116 -26.40 21.82 -13.73
CA VAL A 116 -27.73 21.24 -14.00
C VAL A 116 -27.62 20.07 -14.97
N VAL A 117 -27.98 18.88 -14.51
CA VAL A 117 -28.02 17.68 -15.33
C VAL A 117 -29.22 17.81 -16.27
N PRO A 118 -29.07 17.59 -17.59
CA PRO A 118 -30.21 17.60 -18.50
C PRO A 118 -31.25 16.54 -18.08
N GLU A 119 -32.54 16.90 -18.09
CA GLU A 119 -33.67 16.05 -17.68
C GLU A 119 -33.64 14.66 -18.34
N ALA A 120 -33.24 14.58 -19.62
CA ALA A 120 -33.11 13.32 -20.34
C ALA A 120 -32.07 12.36 -19.72
N VAL A 121 -30.99 12.89 -19.15
CA VAL A 121 -29.96 12.09 -18.49
C VAL A 121 -30.44 11.64 -17.11
N ASP A 122 -31.15 12.50 -16.39
CA ASP A 122 -31.72 12.20 -15.08
C ASP A 122 -32.78 11.09 -15.16
N SER A 123 -33.74 11.24 -16.07
CA SER A 123 -34.76 10.22 -16.35
C SER A 123 -34.16 8.88 -16.80
N TRP A 124 -33.08 8.92 -17.59
CA TRP A 124 -32.38 7.70 -18.00
C TRP A 124 -31.65 7.02 -16.83
N LEU A 125 -31.04 7.78 -15.93
CA LEU A 125 -30.37 7.26 -14.73
C LEU A 125 -31.38 6.62 -13.77
N ASP A 126 -32.55 7.22 -13.57
CA ASP A 126 -33.64 6.64 -12.77
C ASP A 126 -34.13 5.32 -13.37
N ALA A 127 -34.37 5.29 -14.68
CA ALA A 127 -34.78 4.07 -15.36
C ALA A 127 -33.69 2.97 -15.28
N ALA A 128 -32.41 3.34 -15.26
CA ALA A 128 -31.33 2.39 -15.03
C ALA A 128 -31.29 1.89 -13.57
N ALA A 129 -31.50 2.76 -12.58
CA ALA A 129 -31.55 2.42 -11.17
C ALA A 129 -32.70 1.45 -10.86
N THR A 130 -33.91 1.73 -11.34
CA THR A 130 -35.06 0.83 -11.19
C THR A 130 -34.76 -0.55 -11.77
N ARG A 131 -34.11 -0.64 -12.94
CA ARG A 131 -33.76 -1.93 -13.56
C ARG A 131 -32.71 -2.71 -12.77
N VAL A 132 -31.78 -2.04 -12.10
CA VAL A 132 -30.82 -2.69 -11.20
C VAL A 132 -31.53 -3.24 -9.96
N GLU A 133 -32.43 -2.45 -9.36
CA GLU A 133 -33.20 -2.85 -8.19
C GLU A 133 -34.15 -4.02 -8.47
N THR A 134 -34.77 -4.05 -9.66
CA THR A 134 -35.63 -5.15 -10.09
C THR A 134 -34.88 -6.33 -10.70
N ALA A 135 -33.55 -6.33 -10.65
CA ALA A 135 -32.66 -7.33 -11.25
C ALA A 135 -32.87 -7.55 -12.77
N GLN A 136 -33.42 -6.58 -13.48
CA GLN A 136 -33.61 -6.57 -14.94
C GLN A 136 -32.50 -5.83 -15.69
N ALA A 137 -31.40 -5.48 -15.02
CA ALA A 137 -30.29 -4.76 -15.64
C ALA A 137 -29.56 -5.63 -16.67
N GLU A 138 -29.47 -5.15 -17.90
CA GLU A 138 -28.77 -5.82 -18.97
C GLU A 138 -27.25 -5.51 -18.94
N PRO A 139 -26.41 -6.37 -19.52
CA PRO A 139 -24.98 -6.08 -19.67
C PRO A 139 -24.71 -4.75 -20.40
N ALA A 140 -25.59 -4.35 -21.33
CA ALA A 140 -25.52 -3.08 -22.04
C ALA A 140 -25.69 -1.88 -21.12
N ASP A 141 -26.55 -1.96 -20.10
CA ASP A 141 -26.76 -0.88 -19.13
C ASP A 141 -25.52 -0.65 -18.26
N ARG A 142 -24.89 -1.74 -17.81
CA ARG A 142 -23.65 -1.66 -17.00
C ARG A 142 -22.52 -1.04 -17.79
N GLU A 143 -22.44 -1.37 -19.08
CA GLU A 143 -21.43 -0.81 -19.97
C GLU A 143 -21.70 0.67 -20.28
N ALA A 144 -22.95 1.05 -20.53
CA ALA A 144 -23.34 2.45 -20.70
C ALA A 144 -23.01 3.28 -19.44
N LEU A 145 -23.33 2.77 -18.25
CA LEU A 145 -22.99 3.42 -16.97
C LEU A 145 -21.47 3.57 -16.77
N ARG A 146 -20.68 2.55 -17.14
CA ARG A 146 -19.20 2.64 -17.09
C ARG A 146 -18.67 3.74 -18.00
N ARG A 147 -19.21 3.88 -19.21
CA ARG A 147 -18.80 4.94 -20.16
C ARG A 147 -19.16 6.33 -19.64
N VAL A 148 -20.37 6.51 -19.11
CA VAL A 148 -20.80 7.77 -18.49
C VAL A 148 -19.90 8.12 -17.31
N ALA A 149 -19.60 7.16 -16.43
CA ALA A 149 -18.69 7.35 -15.29
C ALA A 149 -17.25 7.66 -15.73
N ALA A 150 -16.75 7.02 -16.79
CA ALA A 150 -15.42 7.32 -17.34
C ALA A 150 -15.35 8.74 -17.90
N ARG A 151 -16.39 9.18 -18.62
CA ARG A 151 -16.49 10.55 -19.17
C ARG A 151 -16.60 11.60 -18.07
N ALA A 152 -17.39 11.36 -17.03
CA ALA A 152 -17.50 12.24 -15.87
C ALA A 152 -16.14 12.39 -15.15
N ARG A 153 -15.42 11.29 -14.92
CA ARG A 153 -14.07 11.31 -14.34
C ARG A 153 -13.05 12.05 -15.21
N ALA A 154 -13.14 11.92 -16.53
CA ALA A 154 -12.27 12.66 -17.45
C ALA A 154 -12.57 14.18 -17.41
N ALA A 155 -13.86 14.57 -17.36
CA ALA A 155 -14.26 15.97 -17.24
C ALA A 155 -13.78 16.60 -15.91
N LEU A 156 -13.87 15.86 -14.80
CA LEU A 156 -13.37 16.31 -13.48
C LEU A 156 -11.85 16.50 -13.47
N ARG A 157 -11.09 15.69 -14.22
CA ARG A 157 -9.63 15.85 -14.38
C ARG A 157 -9.22 16.96 -15.36
N GLY A 158 -10.06 17.30 -16.33
CA GLY A 158 -9.81 18.39 -17.26
C GLY A 158 -10.04 19.77 -16.65
N ALA A 159 -11.03 19.90 -15.75
CA ALA A 159 -11.35 21.15 -15.09
C ALA A 159 -10.26 21.67 -14.13
N THR A 160 -9.32 20.81 -13.71
CA THR A 160 -8.19 21.21 -12.85
C THR A 160 -7.00 21.80 -13.62
N ALA A 161 -7.03 21.83 -14.97
CA ALA A 161 -5.91 22.29 -15.79
C ALA A 161 -6.07 23.70 -16.40
N GLU A 162 -7.23 24.36 -16.25
CA GLU A 162 -7.51 25.68 -16.86
C GLU A 162 -7.63 26.82 -15.81
N GLY A 163 -6.93 26.70 -14.68
CA GLY A 163 -7.01 27.64 -13.56
C GLY A 163 -5.70 28.35 -13.17
N GLU A 164 -4.67 28.33 -14.03
CA GLU A 164 -3.45 29.12 -13.86
C GLU A 164 -3.15 29.90 -15.15
N SER A 165 -3.62 31.14 -15.22
CA SER A 165 -3.04 32.24 -16.03
C SER A 165 -3.56 33.57 -15.50
#